data_AF-A0A7X6YD60-F1
#
_entry.id   AF-A0A7X6YD60-F1
#
_cell.length_a   1.000
_cell.length_b   1.000
_cell.length_c   1.000
_cell.angle_alpha   90.00
_cell.angle_beta   90.00
_cell.angle_gamma   90.00
#
_symmetry.space_group_name_H-M   'P 1'
#
loop_
_entity.id
_entity.type
_entity.pdbx_description
1 polymer ?
#
loop_
_entity_poly.entity_id
_entity_poly.type
_entity_poly.pdbx_seq_one_letter_code
_entity_poly.pdbx_strand_id
1 'polypeptide(L)'
;SGYLTMTVGSGGSVKLAGLLADGTKVSQSAKLLLFGDYGTLACVPFFRPLYGKKGAVGGLIWIYPDTRAVDTDWYQEWFVRWDKPSDGMDGFEALLAPCGGYYDKIAPLASHYLLSAETNAVPYYVSGLGVLPQPAAQPQWLDVLVSGARLSLPKGVKPMLAGGVYDYSGVNSALAKLSFSSRTGIYKGSFNLYYDYPSGSRLMHKTVKASYVGILTQTRDPLFAGWPEGQGAYRVTDRNPLFNRRIQRAFWLDLYAAP
;
A
#
# COMPACT_ATOMS: atom_id res chain seq x y z
N SER A 1 -2.23 1.52 -2.92
CA SER A 1 -2.98 0.25 -2.79
C SER A 1 -3.39 -0.02 -1.35
N GLY A 2 -4.56 -0.63 -1.15
CA GLY A 2 -4.93 -1.27 0.13
C GLY A 2 -4.69 -2.78 0.04
N TYR A 3 -5.03 -3.52 1.08
CA TYR A 3 -5.08 -4.98 1.01
C TYR A 3 -6.29 -5.54 1.73
N LEU A 4 -6.75 -6.69 1.24
CA LEU A 4 -7.73 -7.55 1.90
C LEU A 4 -7.13 -8.94 2.09
N THR A 5 -7.46 -9.57 3.21
CA THR A 5 -7.28 -10.99 3.46
C THR A 5 -8.64 -11.63 3.49
N MET A 6 -8.76 -12.78 2.86
CA MET A 6 -10.00 -13.54 2.79
C MET A 6 -9.78 -14.94 3.36
N THR A 7 -10.71 -15.39 4.21
CA THR A 7 -10.74 -16.77 4.70
C THR A 7 -12.09 -17.36 4.38
N VAL A 8 -12.10 -18.39 3.53
CA VAL A 8 -13.27 -19.19 3.20
C VAL A 8 -13.29 -20.41 4.12
N GLY A 9 -14.30 -20.48 4.99
CA GLY A 9 -14.53 -21.60 5.89
C GLY A 9 -15.40 -22.69 5.26
N SER A 10 -15.56 -23.78 6.00
CA SER A 10 -16.51 -24.85 5.65
C SER A 10 -17.93 -24.27 5.50
N GLY A 11 -18.69 -24.82 4.55
CA GLY A 11 -20.05 -24.35 4.23
C GLY A 11 -20.12 -22.95 3.61
N GLY A 12 -19.03 -22.48 2.99
CA GLY A 12 -19.00 -21.22 2.23
C GLY A 12 -19.11 -19.95 3.09
N SER A 13 -18.82 -20.02 4.39
CA SER A 13 -18.69 -18.81 5.21
C SER A 13 -17.40 -18.06 4.84
N VAL A 14 -17.46 -16.74 4.70
CA VAL A 14 -16.28 -15.94 4.33
C VAL A 14 -16.03 -14.85 5.34
N LYS A 15 -14.77 -14.68 5.75
CA LYS A 15 -14.30 -13.55 6.55
C LYS A 15 -13.35 -12.71 5.71
N LEU A 16 -13.66 -11.42 5.59
CA LEU A 16 -12.83 -10.41 4.95
C LEU A 16 -12.27 -9.48 6.03
N ALA A 17 -10.97 -9.26 6.00
CA ALA A 17 -10.29 -8.29 6.85
C ALA A 17 -9.22 -7.55 6.07
N GLY A 18 -8.80 -6.37 6.50
CA GLY A 18 -7.74 -5.66 5.78
C GLY A 18 -7.59 -4.19 6.13
N LEU A 19 -6.86 -3.48 5.28
CA LEU A 19 -6.65 -2.04 5.39
C LEU A 19 -6.72 -1.42 4.01
N LEU A 20 -7.61 -0.43 3.83
CA LEU A 20 -7.63 0.39 2.63
C LEU A 20 -6.47 1.41 2.64
N ALA A 21 -6.15 1.98 1.47
CA ALA A 21 -5.00 2.87 1.32
C ALA A 21 -5.08 4.13 2.21
N ASP A 22 -6.28 4.60 2.54
CA ASP A 22 -6.53 5.75 3.43
C ASP A 22 -6.34 5.40 4.92
N GLY A 23 -6.15 4.12 5.25
CA GLY A 23 -6.04 3.62 6.61
C GLY A 23 -7.32 3.08 7.22
N THR A 24 -8.41 3.04 6.47
CA THR A 24 -9.67 2.46 6.91
C THR A 24 -9.49 0.96 7.10
N LYS A 25 -9.78 0.47 8.31
CA LYS A 25 -9.76 -0.96 8.61
C LYS A 25 -11.01 -1.63 8.04
N VAL A 26 -10.81 -2.76 7.39
CA VAL A 26 -11.89 -3.61 6.88
C VAL A 26 -12.03 -4.81 7.81
N SER A 27 -13.28 -5.11 8.16
CA SER A 27 -13.70 -6.35 8.83
C SER A 27 -15.16 -6.59 8.45
N GLN A 28 -15.42 -7.71 7.80
CA GLN A 28 -16.74 -8.09 7.28
C GLN A 28 -16.86 -9.62 7.21
N SER A 29 -18.07 -10.12 7.43
CA SER A 29 -18.45 -11.49 7.09
C SER A 29 -19.29 -11.49 5.81
N ALA A 30 -19.14 -12.52 4.99
CA ALA A 30 -19.88 -12.73 3.76
C ALA A 30 -20.15 -14.23 3.55
N LYS A 31 -20.79 -14.56 2.41
CA LYS A 31 -20.96 -15.93 1.93
C LYS A 31 -20.30 -16.06 0.57
N LEU A 32 -19.69 -17.22 0.34
CA LEU A 32 -19.24 -17.64 -0.97
C LEU A 32 -20.48 -17.88 -1.82
N LEU A 33 -20.56 -17.20 -2.95
CA LEU A 33 -21.62 -17.39 -3.93
C LEU A 33 -21.06 -18.23 -5.06
N LEU A 34 -21.73 -19.34 -5.37
CA LEU A 34 -21.43 -20.14 -6.55
C LEU A 34 -22.21 -19.54 -7.71
N PHE A 35 -21.51 -19.19 -8.78
CA PHE A 35 -22.12 -18.75 -10.01
C PHE A 35 -22.18 -19.93 -10.97
N GLY A 36 -23.15 -20.83 -10.74
CA GLY A 36 -23.29 -22.09 -11.50
C GLY A 36 -23.44 -21.89 -13.01
N ASP A 37 -24.00 -20.75 -13.44
CA ASP A 37 -24.17 -20.41 -14.86
C ASP A 37 -22.85 -19.99 -15.54
N TYR A 38 -21.80 -19.71 -14.76
CA TYR A 38 -20.44 -19.41 -15.23
C TYR A 38 -19.44 -20.53 -14.87
N GLY A 39 -19.95 -21.76 -14.71
CA GLY A 39 -19.13 -22.94 -14.41
C GLY A 39 -18.75 -23.06 -12.93
N THR A 40 -17.48 -23.30 -12.65
CA THR A 40 -16.95 -23.52 -11.29
C THR A 40 -16.61 -22.22 -10.56
N LEU A 41 -16.84 -21.06 -11.18
CA LEU A 41 -16.52 -19.76 -10.61
C LEU A 41 -17.31 -19.49 -9.34
N ALA A 42 -16.61 -18.88 -8.38
CA ALA A 42 -17.20 -18.43 -7.14
C ALA A 42 -16.85 -16.97 -6.91
N CYS A 43 -17.73 -16.23 -6.25
CA CYS A 43 -17.46 -14.86 -5.89
C CYS A 43 -17.87 -14.57 -4.44
N VAL A 44 -17.31 -13.48 -3.91
CA VAL A 44 -17.58 -13.00 -2.56
C VAL A 44 -18.04 -11.55 -2.65
N PRO A 45 -19.25 -11.23 -2.17
CA PRO A 45 -19.71 -9.85 -2.12
C PRO A 45 -18.92 -9.08 -1.06
N PHE A 46 -18.30 -7.98 -1.49
CA PHE A 46 -17.65 -7.02 -0.63
C PHE A 46 -18.46 -5.73 -0.64
N PHE A 47 -18.94 -5.29 0.53
CA PHE A 47 -19.62 -4.01 0.65
C PHE A 47 -19.48 -3.47 2.06
N ARG A 48 -18.99 -2.24 2.17
CA ARG A 48 -18.78 -1.57 3.45
C ARG A 48 -19.20 -0.10 3.33
N PRO A 49 -20.19 0.36 4.11
CA PRO A 49 -20.38 1.80 4.30
C PRO A 49 -19.20 2.36 5.09
N LEU A 50 -18.64 3.47 4.62
CA LEU A 50 -17.47 4.15 5.16
C LEU A 50 -17.79 5.60 5.53
N TYR A 51 -16.87 6.26 6.22
CA TYR A 51 -16.92 7.71 6.50
C TYR A 51 -18.23 8.19 7.15
N GLY A 52 -18.75 7.43 8.12
CA GLY A 52 -20.03 7.74 8.75
C GLY A 52 -21.23 7.56 7.80
N LYS A 53 -21.15 6.56 6.91
CA LYS A 53 -22.15 6.23 5.88
C LYS A 53 -22.28 7.28 4.77
N LYS A 54 -21.28 8.15 4.61
CA LYS A 54 -21.24 9.17 3.54
C LYS A 54 -20.58 8.68 2.26
N GLY A 55 -19.83 7.59 2.33
CA GLY A 55 -19.25 6.91 1.18
C GLY A 55 -19.26 5.41 1.41
N ALA A 56 -18.75 4.65 0.45
CA ALA A 56 -18.74 3.20 0.51
C ALA A 56 -17.60 2.62 -0.32
N VAL A 57 -17.27 1.37 -0.02
CA VAL A 57 -16.50 0.52 -0.92
C VAL A 57 -17.31 -0.74 -1.20
N GLY A 58 -17.34 -1.20 -2.46
CA GLY A 58 -17.96 -2.47 -2.76
C GLY A 58 -17.83 -2.95 -4.20
N GLY A 59 -18.07 -4.24 -4.36
CA GLY A 59 -17.98 -4.98 -5.62
C GLY A 59 -18.03 -6.49 -5.35
N LEU A 60 -17.93 -7.27 -6.43
CA LEU A 60 -17.76 -8.72 -6.33
C LEU A 60 -16.28 -9.06 -6.46
N ILE A 61 -15.77 -9.87 -5.54
CA ILE A 61 -14.41 -10.42 -5.59
C ILE A 61 -14.52 -11.83 -6.16
N TRP A 62 -13.93 -12.06 -7.32
CA TRP A 62 -14.00 -13.34 -8.02
C TRP A 62 -12.86 -14.25 -7.61
N ILE A 63 -13.15 -15.55 -7.53
CA ILE A 63 -12.21 -16.59 -7.18
C ILE A 63 -12.22 -17.61 -8.31
N TYR A 64 -11.09 -17.75 -8.97
CA TYR A 64 -10.87 -18.81 -9.96
C TYR A 64 -10.43 -20.07 -9.21
N PRO A 65 -11.25 -21.13 -9.15
CA PRO A 65 -10.96 -22.29 -8.30
C PRO A 65 -9.71 -23.05 -8.76
N ASP A 66 -9.46 -23.09 -10.08
CA ASP A 66 -8.38 -23.89 -10.67
C ASP A 66 -7.00 -23.26 -10.42
N THR A 67 -6.90 -21.94 -10.60
CA THR A 67 -5.66 -21.17 -10.39
C THR A 67 -5.53 -20.63 -8.97
N ARG A 68 -6.65 -20.55 -8.24
CA ARG A 68 -6.81 -19.85 -6.96
C ARG A 68 -6.44 -18.37 -7.02
N ALA A 69 -6.44 -17.79 -8.23
CA ALA A 69 -6.34 -16.36 -8.43
C ALA A 69 -7.62 -15.68 -7.95
N VAL A 70 -7.45 -14.43 -7.52
CA VAL A 70 -8.51 -13.56 -7.05
C VAL A 70 -8.33 -12.19 -7.69
N ASP A 71 -9.40 -11.73 -8.33
CA ASP A 71 -9.47 -10.41 -8.93
C ASP A 71 -10.91 -9.85 -8.88
N THR A 72 -11.14 -8.80 -9.65
CA THR A 72 -12.46 -8.53 -10.22
C THR A 72 -12.49 -9.12 -11.62
N ASP A 73 -13.65 -9.62 -12.09
CA ASP A 73 -13.83 -10.10 -13.46
C ASP A 73 -13.65 -8.93 -14.46
N TRP A 74 -12.38 -8.59 -14.67
CA TRP A 74 -11.93 -7.38 -15.33
C TRP A 74 -12.24 -7.44 -16.82
N TYR A 75 -12.26 -8.65 -17.39
CA TYR A 75 -12.67 -8.87 -18.78
C TYR A 75 -14.10 -8.37 -19.04
N GLN A 76 -14.94 -8.34 -18.00
CA GLN A 76 -16.29 -7.76 -18.03
C GLN A 76 -16.34 -6.31 -17.54
N GLU A 77 -15.18 -5.65 -17.41
CA GLU A 77 -15.02 -4.31 -16.85
C GLU A 77 -15.64 -4.17 -15.47
N TRP A 78 -15.55 -5.21 -14.64
CA TRP A 78 -15.99 -5.15 -13.25
C TRP A 78 -14.86 -4.71 -12.34
N PHE A 79 -15.22 -3.85 -11.39
CA PHE A 79 -14.30 -3.22 -10.45
C PHE A 79 -14.92 -3.19 -9.07
N VAL A 80 -14.06 -3.11 -8.05
CA VAL A 80 -14.48 -2.63 -6.75
C VAL A 80 -14.54 -1.10 -6.81
N ARG A 81 -15.73 -0.54 -6.62
CA ARG A 81 -15.93 0.90 -6.53
C ARG A 81 -15.67 1.37 -5.12
N TRP A 82 -14.91 2.45 -4.96
CA TRP A 82 -14.62 3.07 -3.68
C TRP A 82 -14.82 4.57 -3.77
N ASP A 83 -15.85 5.06 -3.09
CA ASP A 83 -16.22 6.46 -3.11
C ASP A 83 -16.19 7.06 -1.71
N LYS A 84 -15.66 8.28 -1.66
CA LYS A 84 -15.85 9.20 -0.56
C LYS A 84 -16.40 10.51 -1.12
N PRO A 85 -17.73 10.64 -1.21
CA PRO A 85 -18.37 11.91 -1.54
C PRO A 85 -17.94 13.02 -0.57
N SER A 86 -17.50 14.16 -1.11
CA SER A 86 -17.27 15.39 -0.37
C SER A 86 -17.19 16.57 -1.33
N ASP A 87 -17.76 17.71 -0.94
CA ASP A 87 -17.64 18.99 -1.68
C ASP A 87 -16.27 19.66 -1.50
N GLY A 88 -15.28 18.91 -1.02
CA GLY A 88 -13.98 19.42 -0.57
C GLY A 88 -12.83 18.57 -1.08
N MET A 89 -11.60 19.03 -0.84
CA MET A 89 -10.36 18.46 -1.40
C MET A 89 -9.99 17.04 -0.93
N ASP A 90 -10.81 16.42 -0.09
CA ASP A 90 -10.62 15.07 0.45
C ASP A 90 -11.68 14.07 -0.03
N GLY A 91 -12.55 14.48 -0.96
CA GLY A 91 -13.45 13.58 -1.68
C GLY A 91 -12.73 12.88 -2.83
N PHE A 92 -13.17 11.66 -3.16
CA PHE A 92 -12.65 10.89 -4.28
C PHE A 92 -13.65 9.83 -4.75
N GLU A 93 -13.46 9.39 -5.99
CA GLU A 93 -14.04 8.18 -6.56
C GLU A 93 -12.89 7.35 -7.13
N ALA A 94 -12.92 6.04 -6.90
CA ALA A 94 -11.89 5.14 -7.38
C ALA A 94 -12.50 3.82 -7.85
N LEU A 95 -12.02 3.34 -8.99
CA LEU A 95 -12.22 1.98 -9.45
C LEU A 95 -10.97 1.18 -9.12
N LEU A 96 -11.15 0.09 -8.39
CA LEU A 96 -10.06 -0.77 -7.91
C LEU A 96 -10.18 -2.13 -8.59
N ALA A 97 -9.04 -2.63 -9.05
CA ALA A 97 -8.86 -4.01 -9.47
C ALA A 97 -8.10 -4.75 -8.36
N PRO A 98 -8.79 -5.54 -7.51
CA PRO A 98 -8.13 -6.50 -6.65
C PRO A 98 -7.22 -7.39 -7.49
N CYS A 99 -6.02 -7.65 -6.98
CA CYS A 99 -5.06 -8.54 -7.60
C CYS A 99 -4.45 -9.38 -6.49
N GLY A 100 -4.52 -10.70 -6.63
CA GLY A 100 -3.97 -11.62 -5.66
C GLY A 100 -4.52 -13.02 -5.85
N GLY A 101 -4.54 -13.77 -4.76
CA GLY A 101 -4.97 -15.16 -4.79
C GLY A 101 -4.61 -15.88 -3.50
N TYR A 102 -4.58 -17.20 -3.58
CA TYR A 102 -4.15 -18.03 -2.47
C TYR A 102 -2.71 -17.71 -2.06
N TYR A 103 -2.54 -17.43 -0.78
CA TYR A 103 -1.23 -17.22 -0.18
C TYR A 103 -0.75 -18.51 0.50
N ASP A 104 0.30 -19.10 -0.06
CA ASP A 104 0.93 -20.29 0.48
C ASP A 104 2.02 -19.89 1.49
N LYS A 105 1.72 -20.12 2.77
CA LYS A 105 2.62 -19.82 3.90
C LYS A 105 3.89 -20.68 3.93
N ILE A 106 3.96 -21.78 3.16
CA ILE A 106 5.15 -22.63 3.06
C ILE A 106 5.90 -22.44 1.75
N ALA A 107 5.32 -21.74 0.77
CA ALA A 107 6.01 -21.44 -0.46
C ALA A 107 7.26 -20.57 -0.19
N PRO A 108 8.38 -20.84 -0.87
CA PRO A 108 9.57 -20.04 -0.73
C PRO A 108 9.31 -18.60 -1.18
N LEU A 109 9.97 -17.66 -0.51
CA LEU A 109 10.09 -16.29 -0.99
C LEU A 109 10.99 -16.26 -2.24
N ALA A 110 10.87 -15.21 -3.06
CA ALA A 110 11.84 -14.95 -4.11
C ALA A 110 13.25 -14.82 -3.51
N SER A 111 14.29 -15.06 -4.31
CA SER A 111 15.68 -14.93 -3.90
C SER A 111 16.01 -13.51 -3.42
N HIS A 112 15.36 -12.51 -4.01
CA HIS A 112 15.61 -11.10 -3.75
C HIS A 112 14.34 -10.26 -3.95
N TYR A 113 14.22 -9.15 -3.20
CA TYR A 113 13.20 -8.14 -3.43
C TYR A 113 13.79 -6.72 -3.41
N LEU A 114 13.10 -5.79 -4.07
CA LEU A 114 13.38 -4.36 -4.07
C LEU A 114 12.18 -3.62 -3.48
N LEU A 115 12.40 -2.82 -2.45
CA LEU A 115 11.40 -1.94 -1.86
C LEU A 115 11.41 -0.59 -2.58
N SER A 116 10.28 -0.21 -3.16
CA SER A 116 10.14 1.09 -3.83
C SER A 116 8.90 1.83 -3.33
N ALA A 117 9.07 3.11 -2.99
CA ALA A 117 7.99 3.99 -2.59
C ALA A 117 7.75 5.03 -3.70
N GLU A 118 6.52 5.12 -4.19
CA GLU A 118 6.14 6.14 -5.17
C GLU A 118 6.44 7.53 -4.65
N THR A 119 7.03 8.40 -5.46
CA THR A 119 7.29 9.79 -5.06
C THR A 119 6.00 10.54 -4.73
N ASN A 120 6.05 11.44 -3.75
CA ASN A 120 4.91 12.32 -3.45
C ASN A 120 5.31 13.78 -3.51
N ALA A 121 4.32 14.64 -3.75
CA ALA A 121 4.47 16.09 -3.71
C ALA A 121 3.72 16.71 -2.53
N VAL A 122 3.59 16.01 -1.40
CA VAL A 122 2.89 16.54 -0.22
C VAL A 122 3.80 17.50 0.53
N PRO A 123 3.51 18.82 0.54
CA PRO A 123 4.42 19.78 1.12
C PRO A 123 4.37 19.77 2.65
N TYR A 124 5.52 20.03 3.27
CA TYR A 124 5.58 20.50 4.64
C TYR A 124 5.44 22.03 4.66
N TYR A 125 4.47 22.55 5.40
CA TYR A 125 4.19 23.99 5.41
C TYR A 125 4.93 24.70 6.54
N VAL A 126 5.67 25.75 6.19
CA VAL A 126 6.39 26.64 7.11
C VAL A 126 6.05 28.07 6.76
N SER A 127 5.50 28.82 7.71
CA SER A 127 5.11 30.23 7.51
C SER A 127 4.21 30.45 6.27
N GLY A 128 3.33 29.48 5.98
CA GLY A 128 2.44 29.53 4.82
C GLY A 128 3.04 29.06 3.49
N LEU A 129 4.35 28.81 3.42
CA LEU A 129 5.04 28.30 2.23
C LEU A 129 5.18 26.78 2.28
N GLY A 130 4.95 26.11 1.15
CA GLY A 130 5.12 24.68 0.99
C GLY A 130 6.56 24.30 0.65
N VAL A 131 7.14 23.37 1.41
CA VAL A 131 8.44 22.76 1.16
C VAL A 131 8.22 21.33 0.69
N LEU A 132 8.79 20.93 -0.44
CA LEU A 132 8.65 19.58 -0.99
C LEU A 132 9.58 18.58 -0.29
N PRO A 133 9.21 17.29 -0.26
CA PRO A 133 10.09 16.27 0.30
C PRO A 133 11.33 16.08 -0.58
N GLN A 134 12.46 15.72 0.05
CA GLN A 134 13.72 15.42 -0.64
C GLN A 134 13.63 14.06 -1.34
N PRO A 135 13.60 14.02 -2.69
CA PRO A 135 13.38 12.78 -3.43
C PRO A 135 14.56 11.82 -3.31
N ALA A 136 15.79 12.34 -3.16
CA ALA A 136 17.01 11.54 -3.02
C ALA A 136 17.02 10.64 -1.78
N ALA A 137 16.22 10.96 -0.77
CA ALA A 137 16.13 10.19 0.46
C ALA A 137 15.05 9.11 0.43
N GLN A 138 14.19 9.11 -0.58
CA GLN A 138 13.04 8.21 -0.61
C GLN A 138 13.49 6.77 -0.94
N PRO A 139 12.87 5.73 -0.34
CA PRO A 139 13.17 4.35 -0.75
C PRO A 139 12.83 4.17 -2.23
N GLN A 140 13.86 4.01 -3.05
CA GLN A 140 13.76 3.76 -4.49
C GLN A 140 14.61 2.54 -4.78
N TRP A 141 13.96 1.44 -5.15
CA TRP A 141 14.63 0.17 -5.45
C TRP A 141 15.61 -0.25 -4.34
N LEU A 142 15.22 -0.08 -3.08
CA LEU A 142 16.06 -0.42 -1.94
C LEU A 142 16.09 -1.94 -1.75
N ASP A 143 17.28 -2.53 -1.80
CA ASP A 143 17.46 -3.97 -1.63
C ASP A 143 16.80 -4.49 -0.34
N VAL A 144 16.15 -5.64 -0.46
CA VAL A 144 15.55 -6.38 0.64
C VAL A 144 16.16 -7.77 0.63
N LEU A 145 16.98 -8.03 1.65
CA LEU A 145 17.63 -9.31 1.85
C LEU A 145 16.62 -10.36 2.31
N VAL A 146 16.70 -11.53 1.70
CA VAL A 146 15.87 -12.71 2.03
C VAL A 146 16.72 -13.72 2.79
N SER A 147 16.24 -14.17 3.94
CA SER A 147 16.88 -15.22 4.73
C SER A 147 15.83 -16.20 5.25
N GLY A 148 15.67 -17.31 4.54
CA GLY A 148 14.57 -18.25 4.75
C GLY A 148 13.22 -17.54 4.58
N ALA A 149 12.43 -17.46 5.64
CA ALA A 149 11.12 -16.79 5.65
C ALA A 149 11.16 -15.34 6.15
N ARG A 150 12.35 -14.72 6.25
CA ARG A 150 12.55 -13.35 6.75
C ARG A 150 12.94 -12.40 5.62
N LEU A 151 12.45 -11.16 5.74
CA LEU A 151 12.84 -10.02 4.91
C LEU A 151 13.51 -8.97 5.79
N SER A 152 14.62 -8.39 5.33
CA SER A 152 15.34 -7.33 6.05
C SER A 152 15.93 -6.29 5.11
N LEU A 153 15.91 -5.02 5.56
CA LEU A 153 16.52 -3.92 4.84
C LEU A 153 17.97 -3.69 5.30
N PRO A 154 18.84 -3.12 4.44
CA PRO A 154 20.12 -2.57 4.83
C PRO A 154 19.98 -1.59 6.00
N LYS A 155 21.03 -1.52 6.83
CA LYS A 155 21.07 -0.58 7.95
C LYS A 155 20.93 0.86 7.43
N GLY A 156 20.04 1.62 8.08
CA GLY A 156 19.84 3.02 7.75
C GLY A 156 21.07 3.89 8.01
N VAL A 157 21.33 4.83 7.11
CA VAL A 157 22.40 5.84 7.23
C VAL A 157 21.72 7.19 7.40
N LYS A 158 21.97 7.90 8.51
CA LYS A 158 21.32 9.17 8.76
C LYS A 158 21.92 10.25 7.83
N PRO A 159 21.10 11.04 7.13
CA PRO A 159 21.58 12.20 6.38
C PRO A 159 22.33 13.19 7.28
N MET A 160 23.44 13.72 6.77
CA MET A 160 24.29 14.68 7.50
C MET A 160 24.55 15.92 6.65
N LEU A 161 24.72 17.06 7.30
CA LEU A 161 25.03 18.32 6.62
C LEU A 161 26.48 18.28 6.12
N ALA A 162 26.68 18.46 4.81
CA ALA A 162 27.97 18.51 4.14
C ALA A 162 27.95 19.62 3.07
N GLY A 163 28.91 20.55 3.11
CA GLY A 163 28.98 21.63 2.12
C GLY A 163 27.73 22.54 2.06
N GLY A 164 26.99 22.67 3.17
CA GLY A 164 25.79 23.51 3.24
C GLY A 164 24.50 22.85 2.75
N VAL A 165 24.53 21.57 2.36
CA VAL A 165 23.36 20.74 1.99
C VAL A 165 23.38 19.41 2.74
N TYR A 166 22.24 18.74 2.88
CA TYR A 166 22.22 17.40 3.47
C TYR A 166 22.62 16.34 2.45
N ASP A 167 23.52 15.44 2.83
CA ASP A 167 23.92 14.29 2.04
C ASP A 167 22.95 13.13 2.25
N TYR A 168 22.36 12.66 1.15
CA TYR A 168 21.39 11.56 1.10
C TYR A 168 21.92 10.32 0.38
N SER A 169 23.21 10.28 0.04
CA SER A 169 23.85 9.23 -0.77
C SER A 169 23.93 7.86 -0.09
N GLY A 170 23.67 7.78 1.22
CA GLY A 170 23.59 6.51 1.94
C GLY A 170 22.47 5.60 1.43
N VAL A 171 22.78 4.31 1.20
CA VAL A 171 21.89 3.29 0.61
C VAL A 171 20.47 3.28 1.22
N ASN A 172 20.33 3.40 2.54
CA ASN A 172 19.05 3.54 3.23
C ASN A 172 19.01 4.87 4.01
N SER A 173 19.13 5.98 3.27
CA SER A 173 19.09 7.34 3.84
C SER A 173 17.71 7.71 4.41
N ALA A 174 16.64 7.06 3.91
CA ALA A 174 15.28 7.14 4.42
C ALA A 174 15.12 6.60 5.86
N LEU A 175 16.11 5.86 6.38
CA LEU A 175 15.98 5.06 7.61
C LEU A 175 14.74 4.15 7.57
N ALA A 176 14.47 3.56 6.40
CA ALA A 176 13.36 2.65 6.18
C ALA A 176 13.49 1.41 7.05
N LYS A 177 12.35 0.94 7.57
CA LYS A 177 12.21 -0.26 8.40
C LYS A 177 11.14 -1.15 7.81
N LEU A 178 11.40 -2.44 7.76
CA LEU A 178 10.50 -3.47 7.24
C LEU A 178 10.28 -4.56 8.30
N SER A 179 9.02 -4.97 8.45
CA SER A 179 8.58 -6.14 9.21
C SER A 179 7.69 -6.97 8.30
N PHE A 180 7.96 -8.27 8.23
CA PHE A 180 7.23 -9.21 7.38
C PHE A 180 6.67 -10.37 8.20
N SER A 181 5.46 -10.80 7.87
CA SER A 181 4.79 -11.97 8.45
C SER A 181 4.63 -13.06 7.39
N SER A 182 5.50 -14.07 7.43
CA SER A 182 5.44 -15.21 6.51
C SER A 182 4.13 -16.00 6.60
N ARG A 183 3.42 -15.93 7.74
CA ARG A 183 2.13 -16.61 7.92
C ARG A 183 0.99 -15.98 7.12
N THR A 184 1.10 -14.70 6.78
CA THR A 184 -0.01 -13.93 6.20
C THR A 184 0.39 -13.17 4.95
N GLY A 185 1.67 -13.14 4.59
CA GLY A 185 2.19 -12.33 3.47
C GLY A 185 2.22 -10.83 3.74
N ILE A 186 1.77 -10.39 4.92
CA ILE A 186 1.66 -8.96 5.24
C ILE A 186 3.03 -8.42 5.60
N TYR A 187 3.39 -7.31 4.97
CA TYR A 187 4.54 -6.50 5.35
C TYR A 187 4.11 -5.12 5.81
N LYS A 188 4.87 -4.54 6.73
CA LYS A 188 4.62 -3.21 7.27
C LYS A 188 5.91 -2.54 7.67
N GLY A 189 5.88 -1.22 7.81
CA GLY A 189 7.07 -0.48 8.11
C GLY A 189 6.88 1.01 8.22
N SER A 190 8.02 1.70 8.23
CA SER A 190 8.06 3.15 8.18
C SER A 190 9.35 3.63 7.55
N PHE A 191 9.34 4.83 7.00
CA PHE A 191 10.54 5.54 6.57
C PHE A 191 10.37 7.04 6.86
N ASN A 192 11.44 7.80 6.71
CA ASN A 192 11.46 9.23 6.90
C ASN A 192 11.35 9.95 5.55
N LEU A 193 10.44 10.92 5.50
CA LEU A 193 10.44 12.00 4.52
C LEU A 193 11.21 13.17 5.12
N TYR A 194 12.14 13.72 4.35
CA TYR A 194 12.97 14.86 4.74
C TYR A 194 12.55 16.10 3.97
N TYR A 195 12.55 17.24 4.62
CA TYR A 195 12.19 18.53 4.05
C TYR A 195 13.24 19.54 4.46
N ASP A 196 13.98 20.04 3.49
CA ASP A 196 15.07 20.98 3.70
C ASP A 196 14.64 22.37 3.25
N TYR A 197 14.81 23.36 4.12
CA TYR A 197 14.39 24.74 3.82
C TYR A 197 15.21 25.76 4.60
N PRO A 198 15.46 26.95 4.03
CA PRO A 198 16.10 28.02 4.76
C PRO A 198 15.17 28.58 5.84
N SER A 199 15.71 28.85 7.02
CA SER A 199 15.05 29.61 8.08
C SER A 199 16.05 30.61 8.67
N GLY A 200 15.93 31.87 8.25
CA GLY A 200 16.97 32.87 8.48
C GLY A 200 18.29 32.44 7.84
N SER A 201 19.37 32.42 8.62
CA SER A 201 20.71 32.01 8.17
C SER A 201 20.99 30.51 8.27
N ARG A 202 20.02 29.69 8.71
CA ARG A 202 20.21 28.25 8.94
C ARG A 202 19.42 27.44 7.92
N LEU A 203 20.04 26.38 7.40
CA LEU A 203 19.31 25.32 6.71
C LEU A 203 18.63 24.43 7.75
N MET A 204 17.32 24.35 7.70
CA MET A 204 16.52 23.46 8.53
C MET A 204 16.32 22.13 7.82
N HIS A 205 16.35 21.05 8.59
CA HIS A 205 16.12 19.69 8.11
C HIS A 205 15.00 19.05 8.92
N LYS A 206 13.80 19.05 8.34
CA LYS A 206 12.61 18.53 8.99
C LYS A 206 12.38 17.08 8.58
N THR A 207 12.22 16.22 9.57
CA THR A 207 11.82 14.82 9.38
C THR A 207 10.34 14.63 9.66
N VAL A 208 9.64 13.94 8.76
CA VAL A 208 8.28 13.43 8.94
C VAL A 208 8.29 11.93 8.70
N LYS A 209 7.70 11.16 9.62
CA LYS A 209 7.64 9.70 9.48
C LYS A 209 6.42 9.30 8.64
N ALA A 210 6.65 8.55 7.58
CA ALA A 210 5.62 7.87 6.81
C ALA A 210 5.55 6.40 7.24
N SER A 211 4.35 5.90 7.50
CA SER A 211 4.12 4.47 7.80
C SER A 211 3.46 3.79 6.62
N TYR A 212 3.83 2.53 6.39
CA TYR A 212 3.33 1.75 5.27
C TYR A 212 2.90 0.36 5.67
N VAL A 213 2.04 -0.22 4.83
CA VAL A 213 1.62 -1.61 4.90
C VAL A 213 1.30 -2.11 3.51
N GLY A 214 1.52 -3.40 3.28
CA GLY A 214 1.12 -4.08 2.06
C GLY A 214 1.05 -5.59 2.27
N ILE A 215 0.82 -6.30 1.18
CA ILE A 215 0.69 -7.76 1.16
C ILE A 215 1.45 -8.35 -0.03
N LEU A 216 2.09 -9.49 0.17
CA LEU A 216 2.65 -10.30 -0.91
C LEU A 216 1.53 -11.09 -1.62
N THR A 217 1.58 -11.08 -2.94
CA THR A 217 0.63 -11.68 -3.87
C THR A 217 1.36 -12.73 -4.72
N GLN A 218 1.54 -13.92 -4.14
CA GLN A 218 2.25 -15.03 -4.79
C GLN A 218 1.45 -15.59 -5.97
N THR A 219 0.17 -15.87 -5.74
CA THR A 219 -0.78 -16.31 -6.77
C THR A 219 -1.50 -15.07 -7.30
N ARG A 220 -1.54 -14.91 -8.62
CA ARG A 220 -2.22 -13.82 -9.32
C ARG A 220 -2.69 -14.30 -10.68
N ASP A 221 -3.70 -13.64 -11.24
CA ASP A 221 -4.03 -13.81 -12.65
C ASP A 221 -2.82 -13.40 -13.52
N PRO A 222 -2.51 -14.14 -14.61
CA PRO A 222 -1.41 -13.80 -15.53
C PRO A 222 -1.44 -12.37 -16.07
N LEU A 223 -2.60 -11.73 -16.18
CA LEU A 223 -2.72 -10.33 -16.56
C LEU A 223 -1.92 -9.39 -15.64
N PHE A 224 -1.78 -9.76 -14.37
CA PHE A 224 -1.03 -8.97 -13.37
C PHE A 224 0.43 -9.43 -13.22
N ALA A 225 0.95 -10.24 -14.15
CA ALA A 225 2.33 -10.71 -14.08
C ALA A 225 3.36 -9.56 -14.07
N GLY A 226 3.03 -8.42 -14.68
CA GLY A 226 3.87 -7.22 -14.68
C GLY A 226 3.75 -6.35 -13.41
N TRP A 227 2.86 -6.68 -12.49
CA TRP A 227 2.69 -5.92 -11.25
C TRP A 227 3.71 -6.38 -10.19
N PRO A 228 4.00 -5.57 -9.17
CA PRO A 228 4.89 -5.97 -8.08
C PRO A 228 4.31 -7.15 -7.28
N GLU A 229 5.13 -8.11 -6.83
CA GLU A 229 4.63 -9.19 -5.95
C GLU A 229 4.09 -8.65 -4.63
N GLY A 230 4.73 -7.64 -4.03
CA GLY A 230 4.23 -6.97 -2.85
C GLY A 230 3.56 -5.67 -3.22
N GLN A 231 2.27 -5.53 -2.91
CA GLN A 231 1.50 -4.34 -3.20
C GLN A 231 1.07 -3.66 -1.91
N GLY A 232 1.31 -2.35 -1.81
CA GLY A 232 1.06 -1.63 -0.58
C GLY A 232 0.80 -0.15 -0.75
N ALA A 233 0.75 0.54 0.38
CA ALA A 233 0.75 1.99 0.42
C ALA A 233 1.40 2.53 1.68
N TYR A 234 1.96 3.73 1.53
CA TYR A 234 2.29 4.59 2.64
C TYR A 234 1.38 5.80 2.66
N ARG A 235 1.28 6.44 3.83
CA ARG A 235 0.43 7.62 4.04
C ARG A 235 1.24 8.82 4.51
N VAL A 236 0.86 9.98 3.99
CA VAL A 236 1.40 11.28 4.38
C VAL A 236 0.24 12.18 4.77
N THR A 237 0.38 12.86 5.91
CA THR A 237 -0.61 13.84 6.34
C THR A 237 -0.33 15.17 5.67
N ASP A 238 -1.21 15.57 4.76
CA ASP A 238 -1.24 16.92 4.20
C ASP A 238 -1.83 17.90 5.21
N ARG A 239 -1.06 18.93 5.50
CA ARG A 239 -1.38 20.00 6.46
C ARG A 239 -1.45 21.37 5.78
N ASN A 240 -1.84 21.40 4.50
CA ASN A 240 -2.05 22.66 3.80
C ASN A 240 -2.94 23.60 4.64
N PRO A 241 -2.46 24.81 4.97
CA PRO A 241 -3.20 25.75 5.81
C PRO A 241 -4.51 26.24 5.16
N LEU A 242 -4.67 26.08 3.84
CA LEU A 242 -5.92 26.37 3.14
C LEU A 242 -7.00 25.32 3.41
N PHE A 243 -6.64 24.14 3.91
CA PHE A 243 -7.61 23.12 4.28
C PHE A 243 -8.10 23.38 5.70
N ASN A 244 -9.41 23.32 5.89
CA ASN A 244 -10.03 23.38 7.22
C ASN A 244 -9.79 22.12 8.08
N ARG A 245 -9.08 21.12 7.54
CA ARG A 245 -8.77 19.84 8.19
C ARG A 245 -7.50 19.23 7.60
N ARG A 246 -6.92 18.28 8.33
CA ARG A 246 -5.80 17.45 7.84
C ARG A 246 -6.32 16.39 6.87
N ILE A 247 -5.66 16.24 5.73
CA ILE A 247 -5.99 15.23 4.73
C ILE A 247 -4.92 14.14 4.77
N GLN A 248 -5.32 12.86 4.78
CA GLN A 248 -4.38 11.76 4.58
C GLN A 248 -4.29 11.48 3.09
N ARG A 249 -3.08 11.58 2.53
CA ARG A 249 -2.79 11.16 1.16
C ARG A 249 -2.07 9.83 1.19
N ALA A 250 -2.43 8.94 0.27
CA ALA A 250 -1.84 7.62 0.14
C ALA A 250 -1.11 7.51 -1.19
N PHE A 251 0.02 6.81 -1.18
CA PHE A 251 0.92 6.61 -2.31
C PHE A 251 1.37 5.16 -2.33
N TRP A 252 1.72 4.63 -3.49
CA TRP A 252 2.17 3.25 -3.63
C TRP A 252 3.48 2.98 -2.88
N LEU A 253 3.57 1.78 -2.34
CA LEU A 253 4.82 1.24 -1.81
C LEU A 253 4.82 -0.26 -1.95
N ASP A 254 5.77 -0.72 -2.76
CA ASP A 254 5.71 -2.03 -3.37
C ASP A 254 7.02 -2.80 -3.14
N LEU A 255 6.92 -4.12 -3.18
CA LEU A 255 8.05 -5.05 -3.22
C LEU A 255 8.06 -5.71 -4.59
N TYR A 256 9.16 -5.55 -5.31
CA TYR A 256 9.40 -6.19 -6.59
C TYR A 256 10.36 -7.34 -6.37
N ALA A 257 10.02 -8.57 -6.75
CA ALA A 257 11.00 -9.62 -6.85
C ALA A 257 11.96 -9.24 -7.98
N ALA A 258 13.25 -9.30 -7.68
CA ALA A 258 14.25 -9.20 -8.72
C ALA A 258 14.52 -10.62 -9.25
N PRO A 259 14.71 -10.79 -10.57
CA PRO A 259 15.16 -12.05 -11.15
C PRO A 259 16.54 -12.48 -10.62
#